data_AF-A0A945HHF0-F1
#
_entry.id   AF-A0A945HHF0-F1
#
_cell.length_a   1.000
_cell.length_b   1.000
_cell.length_c   1.000
_cell.angle_alpha   90.00
_cell.angle_beta   90.00
_cell.angle_gamma   90.00
#
_symmetry.space_group_name_H-M   'P 1'
#
loop_
_entity.id
_entity.type
_entity.pdbx_description
1 polymer ?
#
loop_
_entity_poly.entity_id
_entity_poly.type
_entity_poly.pdbx_seq_one_letter_code
_entity_poly.pdbx_strand_id
1 'polypeptide(L)'
;MKKLTLLLFFISSVGFSQELSEPKGGGTLDIILISPGEGHSIMNFEGDISGYGSVYAKFKVSSINTSKTSGTLDGQARTILNDGTLFSSPLRGTWKRDGALMKFYFTDAINNGAMNFVMWDVDILQKKANVKYYELHSPDN
;
A
#
# COMPACT_ATOMS: atom_id res chain seq x y z
N MET A 1 64.71 -13.16 8.92
CA MET A 1 63.33 -13.66 8.70
C MET A 1 62.35 -12.58 9.16
N LYS A 2 61.65 -11.89 8.25
CA LYS A 2 60.62 -10.90 8.62
C LYS A 2 59.26 -11.59 8.64
N LYS A 3 58.61 -11.65 9.81
CA LYS A 3 57.24 -12.17 9.95
C LYS A 3 56.27 -11.12 9.42
N LEU A 4 55.48 -11.48 8.42
CA LEU A 4 54.37 -10.66 7.92
C LEU A 4 53.12 -11.04 8.73
N THR A 5 52.68 -10.16 9.63
CA THR A 5 51.41 -10.33 10.34
C THR A 5 50.31 -9.66 9.54
N LEU A 6 49.41 -10.46 8.96
CA LEU A 6 48.24 -9.96 8.25
C LEU A 6 47.14 -9.61 9.27
N LEU A 7 46.82 -8.33 9.40
CA LEU A 7 45.72 -7.84 10.22
C LEU A 7 44.45 -7.85 9.36
N LEU A 8 43.56 -8.82 9.57
CA LEU A 8 42.26 -8.87 8.89
C LEU A 8 41.32 -7.82 9.53
N PHE A 9 41.03 -6.74 8.80
CA PHE A 9 39.92 -5.86 9.13
C PHE A 9 38.63 -6.44 8.57
N PHE A 10 37.71 -6.86 9.45
CA PHE A 10 36.32 -7.13 9.08
C PHE A 10 35.61 -5.79 8.86
N ILE A 11 35.40 -5.42 7.59
CA ILE A 11 34.54 -4.30 7.22
C ILE A 11 33.11 -4.86 7.13
N SER A 12 32.26 -4.58 8.12
CA SER A 12 30.82 -4.80 7.99
C SER A 12 30.25 -3.71 7.09
N SER A 13 29.69 -4.06 5.94
CA SER A 13 28.97 -3.11 5.09
C SER A 13 27.75 -2.56 5.83
N VAL A 14 27.64 -1.25 5.94
CA VAL A 14 26.38 -0.60 6.38
C VAL A 14 25.42 -0.64 5.20
N GLY A 15 24.32 -1.38 5.33
CA GLY A 15 23.22 -1.39 4.37
C GLY A 15 22.11 -0.47 4.85
N PHE A 16 21.50 0.29 3.94
CA PHE A 16 20.26 1.00 4.20
C PHE A 16 19.10 0.18 3.63
N SER A 17 18.02 0.06 4.39
CA SER A 17 16.77 -0.58 3.95
C SER A 17 15.58 0.20 4.47
N GLN A 18 14.46 0.11 3.75
CA GLN A 18 13.18 0.58 4.27
C GLN A 18 12.68 -0.43 5.30
N GLU A 19 12.47 0.02 6.54
CA GLU A 19 11.84 -0.79 7.57
C GLU A 19 10.32 -0.79 7.34
N LEU A 20 9.72 -1.99 7.30
CA LEU A 20 8.28 -2.19 7.10
C LEU A 20 7.61 -2.87 8.31
N SER A 21 8.31 -2.95 9.45
CA SER A 21 7.74 -3.49 10.70
C SER A 21 6.86 -2.47 11.43
N GLU A 22 7.14 -1.17 11.26
CA GLU A 22 6.43 -0.08 11.91
C GLU A 22 5.76 0.83 10.88
N PRO A 23 4.43 0.79 10.74
CA PRO A 23 3.71 1.68 9.82
C PRO A 23 3.69 3.11 10.36
N LYS A 24 3.74 4.09 9.44
CA LYS A 24 3.57 5.52 9.78
C LYS A 24 2.15 5.80 10.27
N GLY A 25 1.17 5.12 9.70
CA GLY A 25 -0.23 5.22 10.08
C GLY A 25 -1.09 4.17 9.39
N GLY A 26 -2.40 4.27 9.60
CA GLY A 26 -3.37 3.31 9.09
C GLY A 26 -4.79 3.62 9.51
N GLY A 27 -5.68 2.68 9.22
CA GLY A 27 -7.10 2.77 9.55
C GLY A 27 -7.88 1.61 8.94
N THR A 28 -9.21 1.72 8.94
CA THR A 28 -10.10 0.69 8.40
C THR A 28 -11.05 1.33 7.40
N LEU A 29 -11.18 0.69 6.24
CA LEU A 29 -12.11 1.08 5.18
C LEU A 29 -13.19 0.01 5.02
N ASP A 30 -14.39 0.44 4.71
CA ASP A 30 -15.51 -0.38 4.27
C ASP A 30 -15.46 -0.63 2.76
N ILE A 31 -15.80 -1.85 2.34
CA ILE A 31 -16.07 -2.14 0.92
C ILE A 31 -17.51 -1.76 0.61
N ILE A 32 -17.69 -0.65 -0.08
CA ILE A 32 -19.03 -0.11 -0.41
C ILE A 32 -19.60 -0.68 -1.71
N LEU A 33 -18.74 -1.11 -2.63
CA LEU A 33 -19.16 -1.71 -3.91
C LEU A 33 -18.11 -2.69 -4.43
N ILE A 34 -18.58 -3.85 -4.90
CA ILE A 34 -17.82 -4.77 -5.75
C ILE A 34 -18.63 -4.99 -7.02
N SER A 35 -18.10 -4.56 -8.16
CA SER A 35 -18.70 -4.76 -9.48
C SER A 35 -17.84 -5.73 -10.29
N PRO A 36 -18.32 -6.93 -10.63
CA PRO A 36 -17.57 -7.88 -11.43
C PRO A 36 -17.46 -7.42 -12.88
N GLY A 37 -16.34 -7.75 -13.52
CA GLY A 37 -16.10 -7.59 -14.96
C GLY A 37 -15.29 -8.77 -15.49
N GLU A 38 -15.06 -8.79 -16.80
CA GLU A 38 -14.24 -9.84 -17.42
C GLU A 38 -12.78 -9.73 -16.95
N GLY A 39 -12.29 -10.75 -16.25
CA GLY A 39 -10.91 -10.81 -15.74
C GLY A 39 -10.60 -9.83 -14.59
N HIS A 40 -11.57 -9.06 -14.09
CA HIS A 40 -11.33 -8.09 -13.02
C HIS A 40 -12.58 -7.81 -12.18
N SER A 41 -12.42 -7.02 -11.13
CA SER A 41 -13.54 -6.38 -10.41
C SER A 41 -13.21 -4.93 -10.16
N ILE A 42 -14.23 -4.06 -10.18
CA ILE A 42 -14.13 -2.71 -9.65
C ILE A 42 -14.55 -2.75 -8.19
N MET A 43 -13.64 -2.38 -7.29
CA MET A 43 -13.90 -2.31 -5.85
C MET A 43 -13.79 -0.87 -5.39
N ASN A 44 -14.80 -0.40 -4.64
CA ASN A 44 -14.80 0.93 -4.04
C ASN A 44 -14.78 0.79 -2.51
N PHE A 45 -14.03 1.68 -1.88
CA PHE A 45 -13.78 1.67 -0.45
C PHE A 45 -13.98 3.06 0.14
N GLU A 46 -14.46 3.12 1.37
CA GLU A 46 -14.66 4.36 2.13
C GLU A 46 -14.31 4.18 3.61
N GLY A 47 -13.72 5.20 4.24
CA GLY A 47 -13.45 5.20 5.68
C GLY A 47 -12.34 6.17 6.05
N ASP A 48 -11.91 6.17 7.31
CA ASP A 48 -10.91 7.12 7.81
C ASP A 48 -9.52 6.48 7.96
N ILE A 49 -8.50 7.22 7.53
CA ILE A 49 -7.09 6.85 7.69
C ILE A 49 -6.37 7.94 8.49
N SER A 50 -5.64 7.52 9.53
CA SER A 50 -4.78 8.42 10.32
C SER A 50 -3.84 9.22 9.40
N GLY A 51 -3.83 10.54 9.55
CA GLY A 51 -3.00 11.45 8.74
C GLY A 51 -3.60 11.83 7.37
N TYR A 52 -4.62 11.13 6.88
CA TYR A 52 -5.26 11.38 5.59
C TYR A 52 -6.75 11.70 5.64
N GLY A 53 -7.39 11.55 6.82
CA GLY A 53 -8.81 11.87 7.01
C GLY A 53 -9.72 10.86 6.31
N SER A 54 -10.87 11.32 5.81
CA SER A 54 -11.83 10.48 5.11
C SER A 54 -11.34 10.16 3.70
N VAL A 55 -11.24 8.88 3.39
CA VAL A 55 -10.69 8.33 2.15
C VAL A 55 -11.79 7.67 1.33
N TYR A 56 -11.81 7.99 0.04
CA TYR A 56 -12.64 7.36 -0.98
C TYR A 56 -11.71 6.77 -2.04
N ALA A 57 -11.64 5.45 -2.12
CA ALA A 57 -10.74 4.75 -3.03
C ALA A 57 -11.51 3.87 -4.01
N LYS A 58 -11.07 3.86 -5.26
CA LYS A 58 -11.56 2.95 -6.30
C LYS A 58 -10.39 2.19 -6.87
N PHE A 59 -10.52 0.87 -6.98
CA PHE A 59 -9.54 0.00 -7.63
C PHE A 59 -10.19 -0.84 -8.73
N LYS A 60 -9.51 -0.93 -9.87
CA LYS A 60 -9.63 -2.05 -10.79
C LYS A 60 -8.68 -3.15 -10.32
N VAL A 61 -9.26 -4.24 -9.82
CA VAL A 61 -8.56 -5.42 -9.29
C VAL A 61 -8.55 -6.49 -10.37
N SER A 62 -7.47 -6.57 -11.14
CA SER A 62 -7.38 -7.45 -12.33
C SER A 62 -6.64 -8.73 -11.98
N SER A 63 -7.14 -9.88 -12.41
CA SER A 63 -6.44 -11.17 -12.27
C SER A 63 -5.44 -11.35 -13.42
N ILE A 64 -4.27 -11.91 -13.13
CA ILE A 64 -3.27 -12.23 -14.17
C ILE A 64 -3.34 -13.69 -14.66
N ASN A 65 -4.21 -14.49 -14.05
CA ASN A 65 -4.37 -15.91 -14.34
C ASN A 65 -5.81 -16.38 -14.06
N THR A 66 -6.13 -17.60 -14.51
CA THR A 66 -7.45 -18.22 -14.34
C THR A 66 -7.74 -18.66 -12.92
N SER A 67 -6.72 -18.89 -12.07
CA SER A 67 -6.91 -19.19 -10.65
C SER A 67 -7.43 -18.00 -9.85
N LYS A 68 -7.28 -16.76 -10.36
CA LYS A 68 -7.75 -15.52 -9.72
C LYS A 68 -7.26 -15.42 -8.27
N THR A 69 -6.01 -15.82 -8.05
CA THR A 69 -5.33 -15.78 -6.74
C THR A 69 -4.32 -14.64 -6.64
N SER A 70 -4.04 -13.95 -7.75
CA SER A 70 -3.17 -12.78 -7.79
C SER A 70 -3.43 -11.89 -9.00
N GLY A 71 -2.90 -10.68 -8.96
CA GLY A 71 -2.81 -9.81 -10.13
C GLY A 71 -2.48 -8.36 -9.81
N THR A 72 -3.02 -7.43 -10.60
CA THR A 72 -2.65 -6.01 -10.56
C THR A 72 -3.77 -5.12 -10.01
N LEU A 73 -3.36 -3.98 -9.45
CA LEU A 73 -4.21 -2.92 -8.96
C LEU A 73 -3.96 -1.64 -9.77
N ASP A 74 -5.03 -1.08 -10.32
CA ASP A 74 -5.08 0.27 -10.89
C ASP A 74 -6.19 1.04 -10.19
N GLY A 75 -5.84 2.01 -9.36
CA GLY A 75 -6.80 2.78 -8.58
C GLY A 75 -6.57 4.28 -8.51
N GLN A 76 -7.48 4.94 -7.82
CA GLN A 76 -7.48 6.36 -7.52
C GLN A 76 -8.06 6.55 -6.11
N ALA A 77 -7.45 7.43 -5.32
CA ALA A 77 -7.98 7.89 -4.04
C ALA A 77 -8.32 9.38 -4.08
N ARG A 78 -9.33 9.75 -3.30
CA ARG A 78 -9.56 11.12 -2.80
C ARG A 78 -9.55 11.05 -1.29
N THR A 79 -8.86 11.98 -0.64
CA THR A 79 -8.89 12.10 0.81
C THR A 79 -9.27 13.51 1.21
N ILE A 80 -10.05 13.65 2.27
CA ILE A 80 -10.56 14.93 2.76
C ILE A 80 -10.21 15.01 4.25
N LEU A 81 -9.36 15.97 4.62
CA LEU A 81 -9.04 16.25 6.02
C LEU A 81 -10.19 16.99 6.71
N ASN A 82 -10.19 17.01 8.05
CA ASN A 82 -11.19 17.72 8.86
C ASN A 82 -11.25 19.23 8.60
N ASP A 83 -10.15 19.82 8.10
CA ASP A 83 -10.09 21.22 7.70
C ASP A 83 -10.59 21.47 6.26
N GLY A 84 -11.04 20.43 5.56
CA GLY A 84 -11.52 20.48 4.18
C GLY A 84 -10.45 20.33 3.11
N THR A 85 -9.17 20.14 3.49
CA THR A 85 -8.09 19.93 2.52
C THR A 85 -8.33 18.65 1.72
N LEU A 86 -8.31 18.76 0.40
CA LEU A 86 -8.47 17.65 -0.54
C LEU A 86 -7.11 17.15 -1.04
N PHE A 87 -6.82 15.88 -0.82
CA PHE A 87 -5.75 15.18 -1.51
C PHE A 87 -6.27 14.22 -2.58
N SER A 88 -5.42 14.00 -3.59
CA SER A 88 -5.66 13.00 -4.63
C SER A 88 -4.39 12.20 -4.90
N SER A 89 -4.56 10.92 -5.19
CA SER A 89 -3.45 10.01 -5.43
C SER A 89 -3.85 8.94 -6.46
N PRO A 90 -3.04 8.68 -7.50
CA PRO A 90 -3.11 7.44 -8.24
C PRO A 90 -2.53 6.30 -7.40
N LEU A 91 -3.14 5.12 -7.48
CA LEU A 91 -2.77 3.95 -6.68
C LEU A 91 -2.36 2.82 -7.62
N ARG A 92 -1.12 2.32 -7.55
CA ARG A 92 -0.61 1.31 -8.49
C ARG A 92 0.09 0.18 -7.76
N GLY A 93 -0.27 -1.06 -8.07
CA GLY A 93 0.35 -2.18 -7.38
C GLY A 93 -0.19 -3.55 -7.77
N THR A 94 -0.16 -4.46 -6.81
CA THR A 94 -0.50 -5.87 -6.98
C THR A 94 -1.31 -6.40 -5.80
N TRP A 95 -1.96 -7.54 -6.02
CA TRP A 95 -2.70 -8.23 -4.97
C TRP A 95 -2.47 -9.73 -5.01
N LYS A 96 -2.69 -10.38 -3.86
CA LYS A 96 -2.83 -11.83 -3.72
C LYS A 96 -4.07 -12.17 -2.90
N ARG A 97 -4.62 -13.38 -3.06
CA ARG A 97 -5.82 -13.84 -2.35
C ARG A 97 -5.70 -15.29 -1.90
N ASP A 98 -6.19 -15.54 -0.70
CA ASP A 98 -6.47 -16.86 -0.14
C ASP A 98 -7.92 -16.88 0.37
N GLY A 99 -8.78 -17.66 -0.28
CA GLY A 99 -10.22 -17.66 0.02
C GLY A 99 -10.84 -16.26 -0.07
N ALA A 100 -11.44 -15.80 1.02
CA ALA A 100 -12.06 -14.48 1.16
C ALA A 100 -11.07 -13.35 1.51
N LEU A 101 -9.83 -13.70 1.86
CA LEU A 101 -8.82 -12.77 2.33
C LEU A 101 -7.91 -12.35 1.17
N MET A 102 -7.83 -11.05 0.92
CA MET A 102 -6.89 -10.48 -0.04
C MET A 102 -5.83 -9.64 0.67
N LYS A 103 -4.64 -9.58 0.07
CA LYS A 103 -3.62 -8.61 0.45
C LYS A 103 -3.32 -7.73 -0.74
N PHE A 104 -3.42 -6.42 -0.56
CA PHE A 104 -3.04 -5.41 -1.55
C PHE A 104 -1.69 -4.81 -1.17
N TYR A 105 -0.86 -4.57 -2.18
CA TYR A 105 0.44 -3.92 -2.05
C TYR A 105 0.57 -2.91 -3.17
N PHE A 106 0.64 -1.62 -2.86
CA PHE A 106 0.68 -0.56 -3.88
C PHE A 106 1.43 0.67 -3.38
N THR A 107 1.72 1.57 -4.31
CA THR A 107 2.29 2.88 -4.00
C THR A 107 1.32 4.00 -4.33
N ASP A 108 1.52 5.11 -3.62
CA ASP A 108 0.78 6.36 -3.76
C ASP A 108 1.70 7.45 -4.31
N ALA A 109 1.13 8.39 -5.07
CA ALA A 109 1.80 9.61 -5.51
C ALA A 109 0.86 10.80 -5.26
N ILE A 110 0.88 11.29 -4.03
CA ILE A 110 -0.11 12.25 -3.54
C ILE A 110 0.20 13.63 -4.14
N ASN A 111 -0.84 14.38 -4.50
CA ASN A 111 -0.72 15.71 -5.11
C ASN A 111 0.01 16.77 -4.24
N ASN A 112 0.28 16.47 -2.96
CA ASN A 112 1.10 17.31 -2.09
C ASN A 112 2.60 16.92 -2.11
N GLY A 113 3.01 15.97 -2.95
CA GLY A 113 4.39 15.49 -3.04
C GLY A 113 4.70 14.24 -2.22
N ALA A 114 3.86 13.89 -1.24
CA ALA A 114 4.10 12.69 -0.44
C ALA A 114 3.96 11.40 -1.27
N MET A 115 4.82 10.42 -0.98
CA MET A 115 4.77 9.08 -1.56
C MET A 115 4.77 8.05 -0.45
N ASN A 116 3.88 7.07 -0.56
CA ASN A 116 3.76 5.98 0.40
C ASN A 116 3.86 4.62 -0.29
N PHE A 117 4.35 3.64 0.45
CA PHE A 117 4.05 2.24 0.22
C PHE A 117 2.89 1.82 1.12
N VAL A 118 1.91 1.11 0.58
CA VAL A 118 0.65 0.82 1.26
C VAL A 118 0.32 -0.66 1.19
N MET A 119 -0.13 -1.20 2.32
CA MET A 119 -0.53 -2.59 2.50
C MET A 119 -1.95 -2.66 3.02
N TRP A 120 -2.85 -3.35 2.32
CA TRP A 120 -4.20 -3.60 2.81
C TRP A 120 -4.43 -5.09 3.06
N ASP A 121 -5.02 -5.41 4.21
CA ASP A 121 -5.60 -6.71 4.51
C ASP A 121 -7.12 -6.61 4.31
N VAL A 122 -7.62 -7.18 3.22
CA VAL A 122 -9.02 -7.07 2.79
C VAL A 122 -9.74 -8.38 3.11
N ASP A 123 -10.81 -8.31 3.88
CA ASP A 123 -11.77 -9.39 4.07
C ASP A 123 -13.03 -9.07 3.25
N ILE A 124 -13.21 -9.79 2.15
CA ILE A 124 -14.32 -9.57 1.22
C ILE A 124 -15.67 -9.88 1.88
N LEU A 125 -15.73 -10.90 2.75
CA LEU A 125 -16.98 -11.33 3.37
C LEU A 125 -17.40 -10.38 4.48
N GLN A 126 -16.44 -9.90 5.28
CA GLN A 126 -16.69 -8.86 6.28
C GLN A 126 -16.84 -7.47 5.67
N LYS A 127 -16.52 -7.31 4.37
CA LYS A 127 -16.50 -6.03 3.66
C LYS A 127 -15.64 -4.97 4.35
N LYS A 128 -14.48 -5.39 4.86
CA LYS A 128 -13.53 -4.50 5.56
C LYS A 128 -12.13 -4.64 4.99
N ALA A 129 -11.40 -3.53 4.97
CA ALA A 129 -9.98 -3.48 4.63
C ALA A 129 -9.21 -2.77 5.75
N ASN A 130 -8.22 -3.44 6.33
CA ASN A 130 -7.29 -2.83 7.27
C ASN A 130 -6.09 -2.30 6.52
N VAL A 131 -5.81 -1.02 6.68
CA VAL A 131 -4.82 -0.28 5.92
C VAL A 131 -3.62 0.05 6.79
N LYS A 132 -2.42 -0.14 6.24
CA LYS A 132 -1.15 0.35 6.78
C LYS A 132 -0.41 1.08 5.66
N TYR A 133 0.16 2.24 5.96
CA TYR A 133 1.05 2.93 5.04
C TYR A 133 2.40 3.25 5.68
N TYR A 134 3.42 3.26 4.83
CA TYR A 134 4.81 3.53 5.15
C TYR A 134 5.26 4.69 4.26
N GLU A 135 5.72 5.76 4.89
CA GLU A 135 6.19 6.96 4.22
C GLU A 135 7.50 6.66 3.49
N LEU A 136 7.53 6.91 2.19
CA LEU A 136 8.74 6.85 1.37
C LEU A 136 9.33 8.24 1.19
N HIS A 137 8.46 9.23 0.94
CA HIS A 137 8.78 10.64 0.86
C HIS A 137 7.69 11.48 1.52
N SER A 138 8.10 12.49 2.28
CA SER A 138 7.22 13.51 2.84
C SER A 138 6.91 14.60 1.79
N PRO A 139 5.86 15.42 1.98
CA PRO A 139 5.52 16.53 1.08
C PRO A 139 6.67 17.51 0.76
N ASP A 140 7.55 17.74 1.74
CA ASP A 140 8.56 18.81 1.69
C ASP A 140 9.97 18.37 1.24
N ASN A 141 10.15 17.10 0.82
CA ASN A 141 11.47 16.51 0.50
C ASN A 141 11.59 16.03 -0.95
#